data_AF-A0A1V5JAY5-F1
#
_entry.id   AF-A0A1V5JAY5-F1
#
_cell.length_a   1.000
_cell.length_b   1.000
_cell.length_c   1.000
_cell.angle_alpha   90.00
_cell.angle_beta   90.00
_cell.angle_gamma   90.00
#
_symmetry.space_group_name_H-M   'P 1'
#
loop_
_entity.id
_entity.type
_entity.pdbx_description
1 polymer ?
#
loop_
_entity_poly.entity_id
_entity_poly.type
_entity_poly.pdbx_seq_one_letter_code
_entity_poly.pdbx_strand_id
1 'polypeptide(L)' 'MSYTTGVPAATGAMMYMKGLWKKPGVWNVEQFDPDPFLKELARLGLPWHEKFDIDLEL' A
#
# COMPACT_ATOMS: atom_id res chain seq x y z
N MET A 1 -0.51 -18.74 0.69
CA MET A 1 0.59 -17.75 0.74
C MET A 1 0.77 -17.05 -0.62
N SER A 2 -0.31 -16.56 -1.24
CA SER A 2 -0.24 -15.88 -2.56
C SER A 2 -1.11 -14.64 -2.65
N TYR A 3 -2.19 -14.57 -1.85
CA TYR A 3 -3.13 -13.46 -1.85
C TYR A 3 -2.57 -12.21 -1.15
N THR A 4 -1.84 -12.41 -0.04
CA THR A 4 -1.20 -11.32 0.71
C THR A 4 0.08 -10.80 0.06
N THR A 5 0.74 -11.60 -0.79
CA THR A 5 1.96 -11.21 -1.51
C THR A 5 1.66 -10.68 -2.91
N GLY A 6 0.67 -11.24 -3.60
CA GLY A 6 0.33 -10.87 -4.98
C GLY A 6 -0.47 -9.58 -5.08
N VAL A 7 -1.39 -9.31 -4.14
CA VAL A 7 -2.23 -8.10 -4.14
C VAL A 7 -1.40 -6.82 -3.96
N PRO A 8 -0.42 -6.74 -3.02
CA PRO A 8 0.48 -5.60 -2.93
C PRO A 8 1.34 -5.39 -4.18
N ALA A 9 1.86 -6.46 -4.79
CA ALA A 9 2.69 -6.37 -5.99
C ALA A 9 1.91 -5.82 -7.19
N ALA A 10 0.68 -6.29 -7.39
CA ALA A 10 -0.22 -5.77 -8.42
C ALA A 10 -0.61 -4.31 -8.14
N THR A 11 -0.85 -3.96 -6.87
CA THR A 11 -1.19 -2.59 -6.47
C THR A 11 -0.02 -1.63 -6.71
N GLY A 12 1.21 -2.03 -6.40
CA GLY A 12 2.41 -1.23 -6.68
C GLY A 12 2.63 -1.00 -8.18
N ALA A 13 2.39 -2.02 -9.01
CA ALA A 13 2.41 -1.86 -10.47
C ALA A 13 1.34 -0.87 -10.95
N MET A 14 0.14 -0.90 -10.37
CA MET A 14 -0.90 0.08 -10.66
C MET A 14 -0.53 1.50 -10.22
N MET A 15 0.13 1.68 -9.07
CA MET A 15 0.60 3.01 -8.62
C MET A 15 1.63 3.60 -9.58
N TYR A 16 2.50 2.77 -10.16
CA TYR A 16 3.42 3.18 -11.22
C TYR A 16 2.67 3.55 -12.52
N MET A 17 1.71 2.73 -12.95
CA MET A 17 0.90 3.01 -14.15
C MET A 17 0.06 4.29 -14.03
N LYS A 18 -0.48 4.58 -12.83
CA LYS A 18 -1.20 5.82 -12.53
C LYS A 18 -0.28 7.06 -12.45
N GLY A 19 1.04 6.86 -12.50
CA GLY A 19 2.04 7.94 -12.42
C GLY A 19 2.29 8.46 -11.00
N LEU A 20 1.62 7.91 -9.99
CA LEU A 20 1.76 8.31 -8.59
C LEU A 20 3.15 7.95 -8.03
N TRP A 21 3.70 6.82 -8.48
CA TRP A 21 5.05 6.37 -8.12
C TRP A 21 6.04 6.56 -9.25
N LYS A 22 5.93 7.67 -10.00
CA LYS A 22 6.82 7.98 -11.13
C LYS A 22 7.79 9.09 -10.75
N LYS A 23 8.92 8.70 -10.15
CA LYS A 23 10.03 9.60 -9.81
C LYS A 23 11.36 9.05 -10.35
N PRO A 24 12.25 9.88 -10.92
CA PRO A 24 13.53 9.41 -11.42
C PRO A 24 14.41 8.89 -10.28
N GLY A 25 14.98 7.69 -10.44
CA GLY A 25 15.83 7.02 -9.44
C GLY A 25 15.24 5.71 -8.91
N VAL A 26 15.89 5.12 -7.92
CA VAL A 26 15.41 3.93 -7.20
C VAL A 26 14.78 4.42 -5.90
N TRP A 27 13.51 4.09 -5.69
CA TRP A 27 12.71 4.57 -4.56
C TRP A 27 12.08 3.39 -3.85
N ASN A 28 12.05 3.45 -2.52
CA ASN A 28 11.36 2.47 -1.69
C ASN A 28 9.88 2.84 -1.55
N VAL A 29 9.02 1.85 -1.27
CA VAL A 29 7.58 2.02 -1.13
C VAL A 29 7.21 3.04 -0.02
N GLU A 30 7.96 3.05 1.07
CA GLU A 30 7.78 3.98 2.21
C GLU A 30 8.06 5.45 1.86
N GLN A 31 8.70 5.71 0.73
CA GLN A 31 9.04 7.07 0.27
C GLN A 31 7.91 7.69 -0.57
N PHE A 32 6.85 6.94 -0.84
CA PHE A 32 5.67 7.40 -1.55
C PHE A 32 4.48 7.54 -0.60
N ASP A 33 3.50 8.32 -1.04
CA ASP A 33 2.21 8.43 -0.35
C ASP A 33 1.53 7.04 -0.27
N PRO A 34 1.30 6.50 0.95
CA PRO A 34 0.67 5.20 1.14
C PRO A 34 -0.85 5.24 0.94
N ASP A 35 -1.50 6.40 0.99
CA ASP A 35 -2.96 6.53 0.93
C ASP A 35 -3.58 5.89 -0.34
N PRO A 36 -3.11 6.19 -1.56
CA PRO A 36 -3.66 5.57 -2.77
C PRO A 36 -3.38 4.07 -2.84
N PHE A 37 -2.27 3.61 -2.26
CA PHE A 37 -1.88 2.21 -2.21
C PHE A 37 -2.78 1.42 -1.26
N LEU A 38 -2.97 1.91 -0.04
CA LEU A 38 -3.82 1.31 0.98
C LEU A 38 -5.29 1.29 0.57
N LYS A 39 -5.76 2.34 -0.12
CA LYS A 39 -7.13 2.38 -0.65
C LYS A 39 -7.39 1.28 -1.69
N GLU A 40 -6.44 1.02 -2.58
CA GLU A 40 -6.59 -0.04 -3.58
C GLU A 40 -6.38 -1.44 -3.00
N LEU A 41 -5.52 -1.58 -2.01
CA LEU A 41 -5.40 -2.80 -1.21
C LEU A 41 -6.73 -3.21 -0.59
N ALA A 42 -7.43 -2.25 0.04
CA ALA A 42 -8.77 -2.48 0.57
C ALA A 42 -9.75 -2.89 -0.53
N ARG A 43 -9.70 -2.25 -1.71
CA ARG A 43 -10.58 -2.58 -2.86
C ARG A 43 -10.32 -3.98 -3.42
N LEU A 44 -9.07 -4.44 -3.41
CA LEU A 44 -8.66 -5.76 -3.90
C LEU A 44 -8.90 -6.90 -2.89
N GLY A 45 -9.60 -6.63 -1.79
CA GLY A 45 -10.02 -7.65 -0.83
C GLY A 45 -9.09 -7.82 0.37
N LEU A 46 -8.16 -6.89 0.60
CA LEU A 46 -7.38 -6.81 1.83
C LEU A 46 -7.83 -5.57 2.65
N PRO A 47 -8.99 -5.65 3.32
CA PRO A 47 -9.45 -4.57 4.18
C PRO A 47 -8.46 -4.37 5.32
N TRP A 48 -7.86 -3.19 5.38
CA TRP A 48 -7.04 -2.75 6.50
C TRP A 48 -7.89 -1.91 7.44
N HIS A 49 -7.57 -1.98 8.73
CA HIS A 49 -8.23 -1.20 9.76
C HIS A 49 -7.16 -0.42 10.50
N GLU A 50 -7.29 0.90 10.51
CA GLU A 50 -6.47 1.75 11.35
C GLU A 50 -7.09 1.81 12.74
N LYS A 51 -6.29 1.49 13.75
CA LYS A 51 -6.69 1.68 15.15
C LYS A 51 -5.97 2.93 15.64
N PHE A 52 -6.73 3.98 15.83
CA PHE A 52 -6.27 5.19 16.51
C PHE A 52 -6.57 5.06 18.00
N ASP A 53 -5.72 5.63 18.85
CA ASP A 53 -5.94 5.71 20.31
C ASP A 53 -5.96 4.35 21.03
N ILE A 54 -5.10 3.42 20.61
CA ILE A 54 -4.86 2.17 21.34
C ILE A 54 -3.69 2.34 22.30
N ASP A 55 -3.95 2.07 23.58
CA ASP A 55 -2.91 1.94 24.60
C ASP A 55 -2.11 0.65 24.32
N LEU A 56 -0.85 0.81 23.93
CA LEU A 56 0.05 -0.28 23.53
C LEU A 56 0.89 -0.80 24.70
N GLU A 57 0.79 -0.19 25.88
CA GLU A 57 1.50 -0.61 27.08
C GLU A 57 0.58 -1.46 27.95
N LEU A 58 0.79 -2.78 27.95
CA LEU A 58 0.19 -3.73 28.91
C LEU A 58 1.24 -4.75 29.36
#